data_AF-A0A8H4TJU0-F1
#
_entry.id   AF-A0A8H4TJU0-F1
#
_cell.length_a   1.000
_cell.length_b   1.000
_cell.length_c   1.000
_cell.angle_alpha   90.00
_cell.angle_beta   90.00
_cell.angle_gamma   90.00
#
_symmetry.space_group_name_H-M   'P 1'
#
loop_
_entity.id
_entity.type
_entity.pdbx_description
1 polymer ?
#
loop_
_entity_poly.entity_id
_entity_poly.type
_entity_poly.pdbx_seq_one_letter_code
_entity_poly.pdbx_strand_id
1 'polypeptide(L)'
;AEKKAKEDAQAAKEAEEKAAKEAEVAAKADRESSKKAKEAAKNAVKKNKRVLKGSVKDANYFASGEPSPADIDGVLGDVETIQGKIDPDEIAALAGKLNGLKVADEIKAVWVGETKRLVEAGKLKDGDVKVLA
;
A
#
# COMPACT_ATOMS: atom_id res chain seq x y z
N ALA A 1 -1.10 0.99 65.13
CA ALA A 1 -0.10 0.95 64.04
C ALA A 1 -0.36 -0.20 63.06
N GLU A 2 -0.60 -1.44 63.52
CA GLU A 2 -0.78 -2.62 62.63
C GLU A 2 -2.01 -2.60 61.71
N LYS A 3 -3.16 -2.03 62.11
CA LYS A 3 -4.35 -1.97 61.22
C LYS A 3 -4.11 -1.14 59.96
N LYS A 4 -3.41 -0.01 60.10
CA LYS A 4 -3.12 0.93 59.00
C LYS A 4 -2.14 0.32 57.98
N ALA A 5 -1.15 -0.44 58.46
CA ALA A 5 -0.19 -1.14 57.59
C ALA A 5 -0.84 -2.28 56.77
N LYS A 6 -1.88 -2.94 57.30
CA LYS A 6 -2.64 -3.97 56.56
C LYS A 6 -3.56 -3.37 55.49
N GLU A 7 -4.22 -2.24 55.79
CA GLU A 7 -5.06 -1.54 54.81
C GLU A 7 -4.24 -0.93 53.66
N ASP A 8 -3.08 -0.31 53.95
CA ASP A 8 -2.17 0.22 52.92
C ASP A 8 -1.62 -0.91 52.02
N ALA A 9 -1.26 -2.07 52.58
CA ALA A 9 -0.78 -3.21 51.81
C ALA A 9 -1.87 -3.83 50.92
N GLN A 10 -3.14 -3.75 51.33
CA GLN A 10 -4.28 -4.28 50.58
C GLN A 10 -4.70 -3.31 49.46
N ALA A 11 -4.70 -2.01 49.75
CA ALA A 11 -4.93 -0.96 48.75
C ALA A 11 -3.84 -0.94 47.66
N ALA A 12 -2.56 -1.17 48.03
CA ALA A 12 -1.47 -1.27 47.06
C ALA A 12 -1.63 -2.48 46.13
N LYS A 13 -2.05 -3.64 46.65
CA LYS A 13 -2.29 -4.84 45.83
C LYS A 13 -3.48 -4.66 44.88
N GLU A 14 -4.57 -4.04 45.34
CA GLU A 14 -5.72 -3.77 44.48
C GLU A 14 -5.41 -2.73 43.39
N ALA A 15 -4.61 -1.71 43.70
CA ALA A 15 -4.16 -0.73 42.72
C ALA A 15 -3.24 -1.38 41.66
N GLU A 16 -2.33 -2.26 42.07
CA GLU A 16 -1.42 -2.97 41.17
C GLU A 16 -2.18 -3.98 40.28
N GLU A 17 -3.14 -4.72 40.82
CA GLU A 17 -3.97 -5.65 40.05
C GLU A 17 -4.90 -4.91 39.07
N LYS A 18 -5.43 -3.76 39.45
CA LYS A 18 -6.27 -2.93 38.57
C LYS A 18 -5.44 -2.30 37.45
N ALA A 19 -4.24 -1.80 37.76
CA ALA A 19 -3.30 -1.28 36.76
C ALA A 19 -2.85 -2.38 35.78
N ALA A 20 -2.59 -3.60 36.26
CA ALA A 20 -2.24 -4.74 35.40
C ALA A 20 -3.38 -5.14 34.46
N LYS A 21 -4.63 -5.18 34.97
CA LYS A 21 -5.83 -5.47 34.16
C LYS A 21 -6.09 -4.40 33.10
N GLU A 22 -5.96 -3.12 33.45
CA GLU A 22 -6.12 -2.01 32.50
C GLU A 22 -5.02 -2.02 31.42
N ALA A 23 -3.77 -2.32 31.79
CA ALA A 23 -2.68 -2.47 30.84
C ALA A 23 -2.88 -3.66 29.88
N GLU A 24 -3.41 -4.79 30.35
CA GLU A 24 -3.71 -5.95 29.50
C GLU A 24 -4.84 -5.65 28.51
N VAL A 25 -5.91 -4.96 28.95
CA VAL A 25 -7.03 -4.57 28.10
C VAL A 25 -6.57 -3.57 27.03
N ALA A 26 -5.78 -2.57 27.41
CA ALA A 26 -5.20 -1.61 26.47
C ALA A 26 -4.29 -2.30 25.45
N ALA A 27 -3.39 -3.18 25.90
CA ALA A 27 -2.50 -3.92 25.00
C ALA A 27 -3.26 -4.87 24.05
N LYS A 28 -4.36 -5.49 24.50
CA LYS A 28 -5.23 -6.30 23.64
C LYS A 28 -5.94 -5.43 22.60
N ALA A 29 -6.49 -4.28 22.99
CA ALA A 29 -7.14 -3.34 22.08
C ALA A 29 -6.17 -2.80 21.02
N ASP A 30 -4.95 -2.44 21.41
CA ASP A 30 -3.91 -1.93 20.51
C ASP A 30 -3.42 -2.99 19.51
N ARG A 31 -3.31 -4.25 19.95
CA ARG A 31 -2.96 -5.36 19.05
C ARG A 31 -4.06 -5.59 18.02
N GLU A 32 -5.32 -5.54 18.42
CA GLU A 32 -6.44 -5.72 17.50
C GLU A 32 -6.59 -4.57 16.51
N SER A 33 -6.47 -3.32 16.97
CA SER A 33 -6.52 -2.13 16.11
C SER A 33 -5.35 -2.14 15.11
N SER A 34 -4.14 -2.46 15.56
CA SER A 34 -2.95 -2.60 14.71
C SER A 34 -3.12 -3.70 13.67
N LYS A 35 -3.70 -4.85 14.04
CA LYS A 35 -3.97 -5.95 13.11
C LYS A 35 -4.99 -5.54 12.05
N LYS A 36 -6.10 -4.90 12.46
CA LYS A 36 -7.13 -4.39 11.53
C LYS A 36 -6.54 -3.35 10.56
N ALA A 37 -5.74 -2.42 11.06
CA ALA A 37 -5.08 -1.39 10.23
C ALA A 37 -4.13 -2.03 9.20
N LYS A 38 -3.32 -3.02 9.62
CA LYS A 38 -2.41 -3.76 8.70
C LYS A 38 -3.17 -4.48 7.60
N GLU A 39 -4.26 -5.16 7.93
CA GLU A 39 -5.07 -5.88 6.93
C GLU A 39 -5.84 -4.93 6.01
N ALA A 40 -6.33 -3.81 6.52
CA ALA A 40 -6.93 -2.75 5.70
C ALA A 40 -5.91 -2.17 4.71
N ALA A 41 -4.70 -1.85 5.16
CA ALA A 41 -3.62 -1.35 4.32
C ALA A 41 -3.22 -2.35 3.23
N LYS A 42 -3.03 -3.64 3.57
CA LYS A 42 -2.75 -4.69 2.57
C LYS A 42 -3.86 -4.82 1.53
N ASN A 43 -5.12 -4.76 1.96
CA ASN A 43 -6.25 -4.84 1.06
C ASN A 43 -6.35 -3.62 0.14
N ALA A 44 -6.05 -2.42 0.65
CA ALA A 44 -5.98 -1.20 -0.16
C ALA A 44 -4.88 -1.30 -1.22
N VAL A 45 -3.65 -1.67 -0.83
CA VAL A 45 -2.54 -1.87 -1.77
C VAL A 45 -2.90 -2.90 -2.83
N LYS A 46 -3.51 -4.03 -2.46
CA LYS A 46 -3.96 -5.05 -3.41
C LYS A 46 -4.97 -4.50 -4.42
N LYS A 47 -5.95 -3.71 -3.98
CA LYS A 47 -6.94 -3.08 -4.86
C LYS A 47 -6.26 -2.07 -5.80
N ASN A 48 -5.39 -1.24 -5.28
CA ASN A 48 -4.68 -0.24 -6.07
C ASN A 48 -3.78 -0.90 -7.13
N LYS A 49 -3.03 -1.97 -6.78
CA LYS A 49 -2.26 -2.75 -7.77
C LYS A 49 -3.13 -3.37 -8.88
N ARG A 50 -4.39 -3.72 -8.58
CA ARG A 50 -5.35 -4.16 -9.60
C ARG A 50 -5.79 -3.02 -10.51
N VAL A 51 -5.98 -1.81 -9.98
CA VAL A 51 -6.26 -0.62 -10.80
C VAL A 51 -5.10 -0.35 -11.75
N LEU A 52 -3.86 -0.43 -11.27
CA LEU A 52 -2.66 -0.26 -12.12
C LEU A 52 -2.65 -1.25 -13.29
N LYS A 53 -2.80 -2.55 -13.01
CA LYS A 53 -2.86 -3.59 -14.06
C LYS A 53 -4.09 -3.45 -14.96
N GLY A 54 -5.22 -3.01 -14.40
CA GLY A 54 -6.45 -2.75 -15.14
C GLY A 54 -6.32 -1.60 -16.13
N SER A 55 -5.60 -0.54 -15.76
CA SER A 55 -5.43 0.65 -16.62
C SER A 55 -4.76 0.33 -17.95
N VAL A 56 -3.68 -0.46 -17.94
CA VAL A 56 -2.98 -0.85 -19.16
C VAL A 56 -3.82 -1.81 -20.01
N LYS A 57 -4.65 -2.65 -19.38
CA LYS A 57 -5.62 -3.48 -20.10
C LYS A 57 -6.72 -2.63 -20.75
N ASP A 58 -7.25 -1.63 -20.04
CA ASP A 58 -8.25 -0.69 -20.57
C ASP A 58 -7.69 0.12 -21.75
N ALA A 59 -6.39 0.38 -21.76
CA ALA A 59 -5.65 0.98 -22.87
C ALA A 59 -5.26 -0.02 -23.99
N ASN A 60 -5.82 -1.24 -23.98
CA ASN A 60 -5.47 -2.31 -24.93
C ASN A 60 -3.97 -2.62 -24.99
N TYR A 61 -3.27 -2.51 -23.86
CA TYR A 61 -1.82 -2.63 -23.74
C TYR A 61 -1.06 -1.72 -24.73
N PHE A 62 -1.69 -0.60 -25.11
CA PHE A 62 -1.20 0.38 -26.08
C PHE A 62 -0.94 -0.20 -27.49
N ALA A 63 -1.54 -1.35 -27.82
CA ALA A 63 -1.52 -1.89 -29.16
C ALA A 63 -2.61 -1.23 -30.03
N SER A 64 -2.28 -0.95 -31.30
CA SER A 64 -3.23 -0.37 -32.27
C SER A 64 -4.27 -1.37 -32.79
N GLY A 65 -4.11 -2.66 -32.49
CA GLY A 65 -4.99 -3.76 -32.90
C GLY A 65 -5.06 -4.84 -31.82
N GLU A 66 -5.25 -6.10 -32.19
CA GLU A 66 -5.22 -7.18 -31.20
C GLU A 66 -3.79 -7.32 -30.61
N PRO A 67 -3.60 -7.15 -29.30
CA PRO A 67 -2.27 -7.20 -28.68
C PRO A 67 -1.73 -8.63 -28.73
N SER A 68 -0.47 -8.78 -29.15
CA SER A 68 0.21 -10.06 -29.09
C SER A 68 0.55 -10.42 -27.64
N PRO A 69 0.81 -11.70 -27.32
CA PRO A 69 1.27 -12.10 -25.99
C PRO A 69 2.53 -11.32 -25.55
N ALA A 70 3.44 -11.03 -26.47
CA ALA A 70 4.65 -10.26 -26.18
C ALA A 70 4.35 -8.79 -25.82
N ASP A 71 3.33 -8.18 -26.45
CA ASP A 71 2.90 -6.81 -26.12
C ASP A 71 2.31 -6.76 -24.70
N ILE A 72 1.46 -7.74 -24.38
CA ILE A 72 0.84 -7.87 -23.06
C ILE A 72 1.91 -8.07 -21.98
N ASP A 73 2.82 -9.02 -22.19
CA ASP A 73 3.86 -9.36 -21.23
C ASP A 73 4.85 -8.21 -21.05
N GLY A 74 5.21 -7.50 -22.12
CA GLY A 74 6.09 -6.33 -22.05
C GLY A 74 5.49 -5.22 -21.18
N VAL A 75 4.21 -4.88 -21.41
CA VAL A 75 3.53 -3.83 -20.65
C VAL A 75 3.28 -4.24 -19.20
N LEU A 76 2.83 -5.48 -18.96
CA LEU A 76 2.61 -5.97 -17.59
C LEU A 76 3.92 -6.11 -16.82
N GLY A 77 5.01 -6.49 -17.50
CA GLY A 77 6.36 -6.52 -16.94
C GLY A 77 6.80 -5.14 -16.47
N ASP A 78 6.61 -4.10 -17.28
CA ASP A 78 6.92 -2.72 -16.88
C ASP A 78 6.08 -2.26 -15.68
N VAL A 79 4.79 -2.57 -15.66
CA VAL A 79 3.90 -2.29 -14.52
C VAL A 79 4.42 -2.95 -13.24
N GLU A 80 4.89 -4.20 -13.32
CA GLU A 80 5.44 -4.92 -12.17
C GLU A 80 6.78 -4.34 -11.71
N THR A 81 7.67 -3.97 -12.65
CA THR A 81 8.91 -3.25 -12.33
C THR A 81 8.61 -1.96 -11.58
N ILE A 82 7.70 -1.12 -12.07
CA ILE A 82 7.31 0.13 -11.41
C ILE A 82 6.71 -0.16 -10.03
N GLN A 83 5.77 -1.11 -9.90
CA GLN A 83 5.17 -1.50 -8.62
C GLN A 83 6.19 -1.99 -7.58
N GLY A 84 7.35 -2.49 -8.02
CA GLY A 84 8.46 -2.88 -7.14
C GLY A 84 9.30 -1.71 -6.62
N LYS A 85 9.14 -0.51 -7.20
CA LYS A 85 9.91 0.70 -6.83
C LYS A 85 9.14 1.72 -6.01
N ILE A 86 7.82 1.57 -5.93
CA ILE A 86 6.92 2.51 -5.24
C ILE A 86 6.34 1.92 -3.96
N ASP A 87 6.18 2.78 -2.95
CA ASP A 87 5.57 2.43 -1.67
C ASP A 87 4.03 2.40 -1.73
N PRO A 88 3.33 1.94 -0.68
CA PRO A 88 1.87 1.89 -0.63
C PRO A 88 1.15 3.21 -0.96
N ASP A 89 1.70 4.34 -0.54
CA ASP A 89 1.08 5.66 -0.74
C ASP A 89 1.29 6.14 -2.17
N GLU A 90 2.48 5.93 -2.72
CA GLU A 90 2.79 6.15 -4.14
C GLU A 90 1.90 5.25 -5.04
N ILE A 91 1.69 3.98 -4.67
CA ILE A 91 0.76 3.07 -5.35
C ILE A 91 -0.68 3.62 -5.33
N ALA A 92 -1.12 4.14 -4.18
CA ALA A 92 -2.45 4.71 -4.04
C ALA A 92 -2.61 5.98 -4.88
N ALA A 93 -1.61 6.86 -4.88
CA ALA A 93 -1.60 8.08 -5.67
C ALA A 93 -1.65 7.78 -7.18
N LEU A 94 -0.83 6.84 -7.66
CA LEU A 94 -0.83 6.44 -9.06
C LEU A 94 -2.15 5.78 -9.46
N ALA A 95 -2.68 4.88 -8.62
CA ALA A 95 -3.99 4.28 -8.86
C ALA A 95 -5.10 5.33 -8.92
N GLY A 96 -5.05 6.37 -8.07
CA GLY A 96 -5.98 7.49 -8.10
C GLY A 96 -5.95 8.28 -9.42
N LYS A 97 -4.76 8.50 -9.99
CA LYS A 97 -4.59 9.16 -11.30
C LYS A 97 -5.14 8.33 -12.46
N LEU A 98 -5.00 7.00 -12.39
CA LEU A 98 -5.42 6.07 -13.45
C LEU A 98 -6.89 5.65 -13.36
N ASN A 99 -7.49 5.76 -12.17
CA ASN A 99 -8.82 5.25 -11.93
C ASN A 99 -9.86 5.99 -12.78
N GLY A 100 -10.60 5.23 -13.59
CA GLY A 100 -11.66 5.76 -14.45
C GLY A 100 -11.19 6.31 -15.80
N LEU A 101 -9.88 6.41 -16.06
CA LEU A 101 -9.38 6.75 -17.38
C LEU A 101 -9.68 5.63 -18.38
N LYS A 102 -9.98 6.01 -19.62
CA LYS A 102 -10.31 5.08 -20.73
C LYS A 102 -9.56 5.39 -22.02
N VAL A 103 -8.99 6.58 -22.14
CA VAL A 103 -8.22 6.98 -23.32
C VAL A 103 -6.79 6.46 -23.17
N ALA A 104 -6.34 5.65 -24.12
CA ALA A 104 -5.04 4.99 -24.07
C ALA A 104 -3.88 5.99 -23.92
N ASP A 105 -3.93 7.12 -24.65
CA ASP A 105 -2.89 8.15 -24.58
C ASP A 105 -2.85 8.86 -23.21
N GLU A 106 -4.00 9.11 -22.59
CA GLU A 106 -4.06 9.70 -21.25
C GLU A 106 -3.50 8.73 -20.20
N ILE A 107 -3.87 7.45 -20.29
CA ILE A 107 -3.33 6.39 -19.43
C ILE A 107 -1.81 6.30 -19.62
N LYS A 108 -1.33 6.30 -20.86
CA LYS A 108 0.10 6.24 -21.17
C LYS A 108 0.84 7.45 -20.62
N ALA A 109 0.29 8.65 -20.76
CA ALA A 109 0.89 9.89 -20.25
C ALA A 109 1.07 9.85 -18.72
N VAL A 110 0.10 9.29 -17.98
CA VAL A 110 0.22 9.11 -16.52
C VAL A 110 1.37 8.15 -16.17
N TRP A 111 1.46 7.02 -16.89
CA TRP A 111 2.54 6.05 -16.67
C TRP A 111 3.92 6.62 -17.00
N VAL A 112 4.07 7.30 -18.14
CA VAL A 112 5.31 7.97 -18.54
C VAL A 112 5.72 9.04 -17.52
N GLY A 113 4.75 9.82 -17.03
CA GLY A 113 5.00 10.82 -15.98
C GLY A 113 5.52 10.19 -14.68
N GLU A 114 4.96 9.06 -14.29
CA GLU A 114 5.42 8.34 -13.10
C GLU A 114 6.81 7.72 -13.31
N THR A 115 7.08 7.13 -14.47
CA THR A 115 8.40 6.61 -14.83
C THR A 115 9.46 7.71 -14.74
N LYS A 116 9.19 8.89 -15.33
CA LYS A 116 10.09 10.05 -15.25
C LYS A 116 10.37 10.47 -13.81
N ARG A 117 9.33 10.59 -12.99
CA ARG A 117 9.48 10.91 -11.55
C ARG A 117 10.37 9.89 -10.84
N LEU A 118 10.24 8.61 -11.16
CA LEU A 118 11.04 7.54 -10.56
C LEU A 118 12.51 7.56 -11.01
N VAL A 119 12.77 7.91 -12.27
CA VAL A 119 14.13 8.12 -12.78
C VAL A 119 14.76 9.35 -12.11
N GLU A 120 14.04 10.47 -12.02
CA GLU A 120 14.50 11.69 -11.33
C GLU A 120 14.78 11.44 -9.83
N ALA A 121 13.96 10.59 -9.19
CA ALA A 121 14.16 10.17 -7.81
C ALA A 121 15.28 9.10 -7.63
N GLY A 122 15.91 8.65 -8.72
CA GLY A 122 16.94 7.60 -8.70
C GLY A 122 16.42 6.19 -8.33
N LYS A 123 15.10 5.98 -8.35
CA LYS A 123 14.44 4.70 -8.05
C LYS A 123 14.39 3.76 -9.28
N LEU A 124 14.45 4.33 -10.48
CA LEU A 124 14.59 3.65 -11.77
C LEU A 124 15.77 4.21 -12.56
N LYS A 125 16.30 3.41 -13.48
CA LYS A 125 17.26 3.84 -14.50
C LYS A 125 16.60 3.86 -15.87
N ASP A 126 17.17 4.65 -16.78
CA ASP A 126 16.79 4.61 -18.19
C ASP A 126 16.95 3.20 -18.74
N GLY A 127 15.86 2.65 -19.29
CA GLY A 127 15.80 1.29 -19.84
C GLY A 127 15.35 0.18 -18.88
N ASP A 128 15.14 0.47 -17.59
CA ASP A 128 14.53 -0.50 -16.65
C ASP A 128 13.06 -0.81 -17.01
N VAL A 129 12.39 0.13 -17.68
CA VAL A 129 11.07 0.01 -18.29
C VAL A 129 11.15 0.41 -19.75
N LYS A 130 10.43 -0.29 -20.63
CA LYS A 130 10.60 -0.18 -22.08
C LYS A 130 9.42 0.47 -22.78
N VAL A 131 8.21 0.04 -22.46
CA VAL A 131 6.95 0.47 -23.05
C VAL A 131 6.35 1.68 -22.32
N LEU A 132 6.60 1.77 -21.00
CA LEU A 132 6.09 2.83 -20.12
C LEU A 132 7.10 3.96 -19.84
N ALA A 133 8.17 4.05 -20.61
CA ALA A 133 9.19 5.10 -20.52
C ALA A 133 8.81 6.38 -21.29
#